data_AF-A0A382EQL5-F1
#
_entry.id   AF-A0A382EQL5-F1
#
_cell.length_a   1.000
_cell.length_b   1.000
_cell.length_c   1.000
_cell.angle_alpha   90.00
_cell.angle_beta   90.00
_cell.angle_gamma   90.00
#
_symmetry.space_group_name_H-M   'P 1'
#
loop_
_entity.id
_entity.type
_entity.pdbx_description
1 polymer ?
#
loop_
_entity_poly.entity_id
_entity_poly.type
_entity_poly.pdbx_seq_one_letter_code
_entity_poly.pdbx_strand_id
1 'polypeptide(L)'
;RDYHKLIRQRLKKLANKIHEHYNDFGYRCFVDSAPVLEKALARNAGLGWIGKHSNLINPQAGSWFFLGEIYTNLPLEIDTPFKENHCGTCNACIDICPTNAIVGEMEIDARRCISYLTIELRGRIPEEFRKMIGNRVYGCDDCQLICPWNKFSKNSDEDDFRIRHGLDTANLVDLFSWTEVEFQERTKGSAIKRIGYECWLRNIAVGLGNAPTSKKVINTLKKRQDNSSALVSEHIEWALRQHC
;
A
#
# COMPACT_ATOMS: atom_id res chain seq x y z
N ARG A 1 -7.19 -7.31 8.54
CA ARG A 1 -6.23 -7.22 9.66
C ARG A 1 -4.89 -6.79 9.07
N ASP A 2 -4.11 -6.06 9.83
CA ASP A 2 -2.77 -5.62 9.46
C ASP A 2 -1.83 -6.82 9.26
N TYR A 3 -1.25 -6.92 8.06
CA TYR A 3 -0.40 -8.03 7.64
C TYR A 3 0.85 -8.15 8.50
N HIS A 4 1.39 -7.03 9.00
CA HIS A 4 2.57 -7.02 9.88
C HIS A 4 2.40 -7.96 11.08
N LYS A 5 1.21 -7.97 11.68
CA LYS A 5 0.92 -8.79 12.87
C LYS A 5 0.76 -10.26 12.49
N LEU A 6 -0.03 -10.54 11.45
CA LEU A 6 -0.32 -11.90 11.02
C LEU A 6 0.94 -12.62 10.51
N ILE A 7 1.67 -11.99 9.60
CA ILE A 7 2.88 -12.58 9.00
C ILE A 7 3.97 -12.76 10.06
N ARG A 8 4.22 -11.75 10.92
CA ARG A 8 5.21 -11.88 12.01
C ARG A 8 4.86 -13.01 12.98
N GLN A 9 3.57 -13.21 13.29
CA GLN A 9 3.14 -14.32 14.14
C GLN A 9 3.40 -15.68 13.47
N ARG A 10 3.16 -15.80 12.16
CA ARG A 10 3.46 -17.02 11.38
C ARG A 10 4.95 -17.31 11.34
N LEU A 11 5.78 -16.30 11.09
CA LEU A 11 7.24 -16.45 11.11
C LEU A 11 7.74 -16.89 12.49
N LYS A 12 7.20 -16.33 13.58
CA LYS A 12 7.54 -16.79 14.95
C LYS A 12 7.13 -18.24 15.19
N LYS A 13 5.97 -18.68 14.72
CA LYS A 13 5.55 -20.09 14.82
C LYS A 13 6.51 -21.01 14.06
N LEU A 14 6.95 -20.62 12.87
CA LEU A 14 7.95 -21.37 12.10
C LEU A 14 9.29 -21.42 12.84
N ALA A 15 9.77 -20.28 13.32
CA ALA A 15 11.01 -20.21 14.09
C ALA A 15 10.97 -21.08 15.35
N ASN A 16 9.86 -21.10 16.09
CA ASN A 16 9.71 -21.97 17.25
C ASN A 16 9.78 -23.46 16.87
N LYS A 17 9.18 -23.87 15.75
CA LYS A 17 9.32 -25.25 15.26
C LYS A 17 10.76 -25.59 14.90
N ILE A 18 11.52 -24.65 14.34
CA ILE A 18 12.95 -24.86 14.05
C ILE A 18 13.74 -24.98 15.36
N HIS A 19 13.44 -24.14 16.36
CA HIS A 19 14.08 -24.16 17.66
C HIS A 19 13.89 -25.50 18.38
N GLU A 20 12.72 -26.14 18.25
CA GLU A 20 12.45 -27.48 18.81
C GLU A 20 13.38 -28.58 18.26
N HIS A 21 14.02 -28.35 17.11
CA HIS A 21 14.95 -29.29 16.48
C HIS A 21 16.44 -28.88 16.63
N TYR A 22 16.72 -27.63 17.00
CA TYR A 22 18.08 -27.09 17.06
C TYR A 22 18.28 -26.21 18.30
N ASN A 23 19.00 -26.73 19.30
CA ASN A 23 19.16 -26.09 20.61
C ASN A 23 19.90 -24.74 20.58
N ASP A 24 20.78 -24.49 19.60
CA ASP A 24 21.53 -23.22 19.44
C ASP A 24 21.01 -22.37 18.25
N PHE A 25 19.68 -22.33 18.09
CA PHE A 25 19.03 -21.58 17.02
C PHE A 25 18.81 -20.11 17.42
N GLY A 26 19.66 -19.23 16.89
CA GLY A 26 19.48 -17.79 16.96
C GLY A 26 18.68 -17.28 15.76
N TYR A 27 17.63 -16.47 16.00
CA TYR A 27 16.82 -15.91 14.92
C TYR A 27 16.24 -14.52 15.20
N ARG A 28 15.87 -13.82 14.11
CA ARG A 28 15.03 -12.62 14.14
C ARG A 28 14.05 -12.60 12.97
N CYS A 29 12.78 -12.34 13.25
CA CYS A 29 11.73 -12.26 12.23
C CYS A 29 11.40 -10.80 11.88
N PHE A 30 11.35 -10.49 10.59
CA PHE A 30 11.03 -9.15 10.07
C PHE A 30 9.91 -9.21 9.01
N VAL A 31 9.18 -8.10 8.93
CA VAL A 31 8.05 -7.82 8.02
C VAL A 31 7.90 -6.29 7.93
N ASP A 32 8.21 -5.70 6.77
CA ASP A 32 8.12 -4.32 6.24
C ASP A 32 8.71 -3.17 7.09
N SER A 33 8.79 -3.37 8.40
CA SER A 33 9.06 -2.35 9.40
C SER A 33 10.52 -2.27 9.85
N ALA A 34 11.40 -3.09 9.26
CA ALA A 34 12.82 -3.12 9.56
C ALA A 34 13.62 -2.53 8.38
N PRO A 35 14.86 -2.05 8.60
CA PRO A 35 15.74 -1.58 7.54
C PRO A 35 16.31 -2.77 6.73
N VAL A 36 15.42 -3.56 6.15
CA VAL A 36 15.71 -4.77 5.39
C VAL A 36 15.13 -4.59 3.99
N LEU A 37 15.93 -4.87 2.96
CA LEU A 37 15.50 -4.79 1.57
C LEU A 37 14.81 -6.10 1.16
N GLU A 38 13.63 -6.36 1.72
CA GLU A 38 12.91 -7.64 1.66
C GLU A 38 12.74 -8.16 0.23
N LYS A 39 12.40 -7.29 -0.72
CA LYS A 39 12.23 -7.66 -2.13
C LYS A 39 13.52 -8.20 -2.75
N ALA A 40 14.67 -7.60 -2.42
CA ALA A 40 15.97 -8.06 -2.92
C ALA A 40 16.36 -9.40 -2.28
N LEU A 41 16.09 -9.59 -0.99
CA LEU A 41 16.31 -10.87 -0.31
C LEU A 41 15.42 -11.96 -0.91
N ALA A 42 14.14 -11.67 -1.14
CA ALA A 42 13.21 -12.62 -1.73
C ALA A 42 13.60 -13.02 -3.16
N ARG A 43 14.10 -12.08 -3.98
CA ARG A 43 14.72 -12.39 -5.28
C ARG A 43 15.91 -13.34 -5.11
N ASN A 44 16.82 -13.01 -4.19
CA ASN A 44 18.02 -13.82 -3.95
C ASN A 44 17.68 -15.21 -3.39
N ALA A 45 16.58 -15.35 -2.65
CA ALA A 45 16.03 -16.62 -2.16
C ALA A 45 15.20 -17.38 -3.21
N GLY A 46 15.28 -17.00 -4.49
CA GLY A 46 14.57 -17.72 -5.56
C GLY A 46 13.05 -17.62 -5.50
N LEU A 47 12.47 -16.65 -4.79
CA LEU A 47 11.01 -16.50 -4.72
C LEU A 47 10.41 -15.82 -5.96
N GLY A 48 11.24 -15.23 -6.82
CA GLY A 48 10.80 -14.55 -8.03
C GLY A 48 11.84 -13.59 -8.60
N TRP A 49 11.40 -12.67 -9.45
CA TRP A 49 12.21 -11.58 -10.02
C TRP A 49 11.56 -10.23 -9.74
N ILE A 50 12.33 -9.14 -9.83
CA ILE A 50 11.79 -7.78 -9.64
C ILE A 50 11.24 -7.27 -10.97
N GLY A 51 9.93 -6.99 -11.02
CA GLY A 51 9.30 -6.42 -12.21
C GLY A 51 9.67 -4.95 -12.42
N LYS A 52 9.38 -4.41 -13.61
CA LYS A 52 9.65 -2.99 -13.93
C LYS A 52 8.98 -2.01 -12.93
N HIS A 53 7.84 -2.39 -12.34
CA HIS A 53 7.17 -1.65 -11.27
C HIS A 53 7.77 -1.86 -9.87
N SER A 54 8.97 -2.41 -9.76
CA SER A 54 9.73 -2.61 -8.51
C SER A 54 9.14 -3.57 -7.46
N ASN A 55 8.06 -4.31 -7.76
CA ASN A 55 7.60 -5.39 -6.86
C ASN A 55 8.18 -6.73 -7.30
N LEU A 56 8.33 -7.64 -6.33
CA LEU A 56 8.66 -9.02 -6.62
C LEU A 56 7.48 -9.68 -7.34
N ILE A 57 7.79 -10.43 -8.40
CA ILE A 57 6.83 -11.23 -9.16
C ILE A 57 7.23 -12.69 -8.98
N ASN A 58 6.31 -13.48 -8.46
CA ASN A 58 6.38 -14.93 -8.39
C ASN A 58 5.63 -15.54 -9.59
N PRO A 59 6.18 -16.57 -10.25
CA PRO A 59 5.57 -17.15 -11.45
C PRO A 59 4.20 -17.79 -11.21
N GLN A 60 3.90 -18.21 -9.98
CA GLN A 60 2.65 -18.89 -9.62
C GLN A 60 1.67 -18.01 -8.83
N ALA A 61 2.15 -16.90 -8.24
CA ALA A 61 1.34 -16.04 -7.39
C ALA A 61 1.23 -14.58 -7.90
N GLY A 62 1.90 -14.22 -9.00
CA GLY A 62 1.97 -12.84 -9.46
C GLY A 62 2.73 -11.96 -8.47
N SER A 63 2.16 -10.85 -8.05
CA SER A 63 2.76 -9.89 -7.09
C SER A 63 1.85 -9.58 -5.89
N TRP A 64 0.71 -10.28 -5.78
CA TRP A 64 -0.29 -10.10 -4.73
C TRP A 64 -0.01 -10.98 -3.51
N PHE A 65 1.13 -10.75 -2.86
CA PHE A 65 1.50 -11.44 -1.62
C PHE A 65 2.32 -10.52 -0.71
N PHE A 66 2.39 -10.89 0.57
CA PHE A 66 3.25 -10.23 1.55
C PHE A 66 4.60 -10.95 1.64
N LEU A 67 5.65 -10.18 1.90
CA LEU A 67 6.98 -10.71 2.22
C LEU A 67 7.18 -10.75 3.74
N GLY A 68 8.11 -11.58 4.15
CA GLY A 68 8.61 -11.63 5.51
C GLY A 68 9.78 -12.58 5.58
N GLU A 69 10.71 -12.32 6.50
CA GLU A 69 11.98 -13.01 6.54
C GLU A 69 12.37 -13.42 7.96
N ILE A 70 13.14 -14.51 8.04
CA ILE A 70 13.77 -15.00 9.27
C ILE A 70 15.27 -14.96 9.04
N TYR A 71 15.95 -14.07 9.75
CA TYR A 71 17.40 -14.12 9.88
C TYR A 71 17.75 -15.24 10.85
N THR A 72 18.73 -16.06 10.50
CA THR A 72 19.15 -17.19 11.32
C THR A 72 20.66 -17.39 11.27
N ASN A 73 21.21 -18.00 12.32
CA ASN A 73 22.59 -18.50 12.37
C ASN A 73 22.77 -19.90 11.76
N LEU A 74 21.69 -20.56 11.31
CA LEU A 74 21.78 -21.88 10.70
C LEU A 74 22.48 -21.81 9.34
N PRO A 75 23.43 -22.73 9.05
CA PRO A 75 24.11 -22.80 7.76
C PRO A 75 23.22 -23.53 6.74
N LEU A 76 22.18 -22.85 6.27
CA LEU A 76 21.26 -23.39 5.27
C LEU A 76 21.88 -23.35 3.86
N GLU A 77 21.50 -24.30 3.02
CA GLU A 77 21.80 -24.23 1.59
C GLU A 77 21.11 -23.00 0.97
N ILE A 78 21.82 -22.31 0.09
CA ILE A 78 21.33 -21.09 -0.56
C ILE A 78 20.57 -21.47 -1.82
N ASP A 79 19.31 -21.05 -1.90
CA ASP A 79 18.48 -21.21 -3.09
C ASP A 79 19.08 -20.48 -4.30
N THR A 80 18.81 -21.00 -5.50
CA THR A 80 19.25 -20.34 -6.75
C THR A 80 18.25 -19.26 -7.16
N PRO A 81 18.68 -17.99 -7.33
CA PRO A 81 17.81 -16.93 -7.85
C PRO A 81 17.33 -17.22 -9.28
N PHE A 82 16.19 -16.62 -9.65
CA PHE A 82 15.79 -16.54 -11.05
C PHE A 82 16.85 -15.76 -11.85
N LYS A 83 17.34 -16.35 -12.95
CA LYS A 83 18.40 -15.75 -13.77
C LYS A 83 17.90 -14.60 -14.65
N GLU A 84 16.63 -14.65 -15.05
CA GLU A 84 16.06 -13.72 -16.02
C GLU A 84 14.91 -12.90 -15.43
N ASN A 85 14.78 -11.66 -15.91
CA ASN A 85 13.57 -10.87 -15.69
C ASN A 85 12.56 -11.23 -16.78
N HIS A 86 11.40 -11.73 -16.39
CA HIS A 86 10.35 -12.14 -17.33
C HIS A 86 9.35 -11.02 -17.69
N CYS A 87 9.72 -9.74 -17.49
CA CYS A 87 8.97 -8.62 -18.05
C CYS A 87 9.15 -8.48 -19.57
N GLY A 88 10.32 -8.84 -20.10
CA GLY A 88 10.65 -8.67 -21.52
C GLY A 88 10.39 -7.23 -22.02
N THR A 89 9.75 -7.12 -23.18
CA THR A 89 9.40 -5.82 -23.81
C THR A 89 8.16 -5.15 -23.22
N CYS A 90 7.50 -5.75 -22.22
CA CYS A 90 6.28 -5.20 -21.62
C CYS A 90 6.55 -3.89 -20.89
N ASN A 91 5.75 -2.85 -21.17
CA ASN A 91 5.79 -1.55 -20.48
C ASN A 91 4.46 -1.19 -19.81
N ALA A 92 3.50 -2.12 -19.72
CA ALA A 92 2.13 -1.83 -19.30
C ALA A 92 2.03 -1.09 -17.95
N CYS A 93 2.85 -1.46 -16.96
CA CYS A 93 2.89 -0.80 -15.66
C CYS A 93 3.45 0.64 -15.70
N ILE A 94 4.38 0.92 -16.62
CA ILE A 94 4.94 2.25 -16.86
C ILE A 94 3.88 3.11 -17.52
N ASP A 95 3.27 2.60 -18.59
CA ASP A 95 2.29 3.32 -19.41
C ASP A 95 1.03 3.71 -18.63
N ILE A 96 0.58 2.85 -17.70
CA ILE A 96 -0.64 3.12 -16.91
C ILE A 96 -0.38 4.01 -15.69
N CYS A 97 0.87 4.20 -15.27
CA CYS A 97 1.18 4.88 -14.01
C CYS A 97 0.69 6.34 -14.06
N PRO A 98 -0.32 6.75 -13.29
CA PRO A 98 -1.00 8.02 -13.55
C PRO A 98 -0.08 9.24 -13.46
N THR A 99 0.92 9.17 -12.59
CA THR A 99 1.87 10.25 -12.31
C THR A 99 3.23 10.06 -12.96
N ASN A 100 3.41 9.04 -13.80
CA ASN A 100 4.71 8.65 -14.36
C ASN A 100 5.77 8.51 -13.25
N ALA A 101 5.44 7.79 -12.18
CA ALA A 101 6.34 7.54 -11.06
C ALA A 101 7.39 6.46 -11.37
N ILE A 102 7.13 5.59 -12.35
CA ILE A 102 8.10 4.61 -12.84
C ILE A 102 8.97 5.31 -13.88
N VAL A 103 10.16 5.76 -13.47
CA VAL A 103 11.06 6.57 -14.31
C VAL A 103 12.09 5.74 -15.09
N GLY A 104 12.22 4.47 -14.72
CA GLY A 104 13.10 3.49 -15.33
C GLY A 104 12.73 2.07 -14.91
N GLU A 105 13.36 1.06 -15.50
CA GLU A 105 13.10 -0.32 -15.11
C GLU A 105 13.53 -0.57 -13.66
N MET A 106 12.59 -0.93 -12.80
CA MET A 106 12.80 -1.11 -11.35
C MET A 106 13.16 0.19 -10.61
N GLU A 107 12.93 1.36 -11.24
CA GLU A 107 13.23 2.67 -10.66
C GLU A 107 11.94 3.49 -10.48
N ILE A 108 11.65 3.84 -9.23
CA ILE A 108 10.44 4.57 -8.85
C ILE A 108 10.84 5.90 -8.20
N ASP A 109 10.34 7.02 -8.74
CA ASP A 109 10.32 8.28 -7.99
C ASP A 109 9.18 8.25 -6.97
N ALA A 110 9.51 7.92 -5.73
CA ALA A 110 8.54 7.84 -4.63
C ALA A 110 7.76 9.16 -4.45
N ARG A 111 8.36 10.32 -4.74
CA ARG A 111 7.69 11.63 -4.57
C ARG A 111 6.51 11.82 -5.53
N ARG A 112 6.46 11.03 -6.61
CA ARG A 112 5.37 11.00 -7.60
C ARG A 112 4.42 9.83 -7.37
N CYS A 113 4.86 8.78 -6.70
CA CYS A 113 4.08 7.55 -6.51
C CYS A 113 2.85 7.81 -5.63
N ILE A 114 1.64 7.55 -6.15
CA ILE A 114 0.38 7.75 -5.41
C ILE A 114 0.37 6.95 -4.10
N SER A 115 0.96 5.75 -4.09
CA SER A 115 1.06 4.94 -2.87
C SER A 115 1.87 5.68 -1.79
N TYR A 116 3.03 6.24 -2.13
CA TYR A 116 3.82 7.07 -1.21
C TYR A 116 3.07 8.35 -0.80
N LEU A 117 2.47 9.07 -1.75
CA LEU A 117 1.73 10.31 -1.50
C LEU A 117 0.57 10.11 -0.50
N THR A 118 -0.09 8.96 -0.56
CA THR A 118 -1.26 8.67 0.28
C THR A 118 -0.90 7.97 1.60
N ILE A 119 0.21 7.22 1.67
CA ILE A 119 0.59 6.42 2.84
C ILE A 119 1.70 7.08 3.67
N GLU A 120 2.76 7.56 3.02
CA GLU A 120 4.01 7.96 3.66
C GLU A 120 4.14 9.47 3.85
N LEU A 121 3.76 10.24 2.83
CA LEU A 121 3.81 11.69 2.90
C LEU A 121 2.88 12.17 4.02
N ARG A 122 3.43 12.85 5.03
CA ARG A 122 2.66 13.47 6.12
C ARG A 122 2.24 14.92 5.82
N GLY A 123 2.90 15.55 4.85
CA GLY A 123 2.66 16.94 4.47
C GLY A 123 1.63 17.13 3.37
N ARG A 124 1.78 18.22 2.61
CA ARG A 124 0.87 18.60 1.52
C ARG A 124 1.12 17.73 0.29
N ILE A 125 0.06 17.19 -0.29
CA ILE A 125 0.15 16.54 -1.61
C ILE A 125 0.32 17.66 -2.65
N PRO A 126 1.37 17.63 -3.49
CA PRO A 126 1.57 18.64 -4.54
C PRO A 126 0.34 18.76 -5.45
N GLU A 127 -0.08 19.98 -5.78
CA GLU A 127 -1.32 20.23 -6.52
C GLU A 127 -1.35 19.50 -7.87
N GLU A 128 -0.20 19.41 -8.55
CA GLU A 128 -0.04 18.72 -9.82
C GLU A 128 -0.46 17.24 -9.77
N PHE A 129 -0.30 16.56 -8.62
CA PHE A 129 -0.68 15.15 -8.48
C PHE A 129 -2.11 14.93 -8.01
N ARG A 130 -2.78 15.95 -7.45
CA ARG A 130 -4.10 15.79 -6.81
C ARG A 130 -5.16 15.24 -7.76
N LYS A 131 -5.20 15.69 -9.02
CA LYS A 131 -6.13 15.15 -10.03
C LYS A 131 -5.85 13.69 -10.38
N MET A 132 -4.57 13.34 -10.53
CA MET A 132 -4.13 12.00 -10.93
C MET A 132 -4.36 10.92 -9.86
N ILE A 133 -4.47 11.32 -8.58
CA ILE A 133 -4.81 10.42 -7.47
C ILE A 133 -6.20 9.78 -7.66
N GLY A 134 -7.14 10.49 -8.31
CA GLY A 134 -8.52 10.04 -8.44
C GLY A 134 -9.19 9.94 -7.07
N ASN A 135 -9.82 8.79 -6.79
CA ASN A 135 -10.51 8.51 -5.52
C ASN A 135 -9.67 7.65 -4.55
N ARG A 136 -8.37 7.46 -4.79
CA ARG A 136 -7.49 6.61 -3.97
C ARG A 136 -7.19 7.27 -2.63
N VAL A 137 -7.71 6.68 -1.54
CA VAL A 137 -7.51 7.19 -0.18
C VAL A 137 -6.26 6.63 0.50
N TYR A 138 -5.88 5.38 0.19
CA TYR A 138 -4.74 4.69 0.81
C TYR A 138 -4.14 3.70 -0.19
N GLY A 139 -2.93 3.99 -0.68
CA GLY A 139 -2.25 3.14 -1.65
C GLY A 139 -2.66 3.39 -3.09
N CYS A 140 -2.00 2.68 -4.00
CA CYS A 140 -2.33 2.62 -5.42
C CYS A 140 -1.89 1.28 -5.98
N ASP A 141 -2.79 0.66 -6.74
CA ASP A 141 -2.62 -0.71 -7.23
C ASP A 141 -2.44 -0.76 -8.75
N ASP A 142 -2.53 0.36 -9.47
CA ASP A 142 -2.62 0.40 -10.94
C ASP A 142 -1.49 -0.36 -11.64
N CYS A 143 -0.25 -0.18 -11.18
CA CYS A 143 0.93 -0.84 -11.74
C CYS A 143 0.92 -2.36 -11.56
N GLN A 144 0.25 -2.86 -10.51
CA GLN A 144 0.03 -4.28 -10.28
C GLN A 144 -1.23 -4.76 -11.03
N LEU A 145 -2.34 -4.03 -10.98
CA LEU A 145 -3.59 -4.41 -11.65
C LEU A 145 -3.39 -4.67 -13.16
N ILE A 146 -2.55 -3.87 -13.82
CA ILE A 146 -2.25 -4.06 -15.24
C ILE A 146 -1.20 -5.15 -15.52
N CYS A 147 -0.47 -5.62 -14.50
CA CYS A 147 0.65 -6.54 -14.69
C CYS A 147 0.16 -7.90 -15.19
N PRO A 148 0.63 -8.40 -16.35
CA PRO A 148 0.12 -9.65 -16.94
C PRO A 148 0.43 -10.89 -16.10
N TRP A 149 1.41 -10.82 -15.19
CA TRP A 149 1.73 -11.89 -14.26
C TRP A 149 0.71 -12.04 -13.12
N ASN A 150 -0.09 -11.00 -12.84
CA ASN A 150 -1.13 -11.09 -11.82
C ASN A 150 -2.35 -11.91 -12.25
N LYS A 151 -2.42 -12.36 -13.51
CA LYS A 151 -3.40 -13.38 -13.94
C LYS A 151 -3.19 -14.74 -13.24
N PHE A 152 -2.00 -14.98 -12.69
CA PHE A 152 -1.68 -16.21 -11.96
C PHE A 152 -2.01 -16.10 -10.46
N SER A 153 -2.32 -14.90 -9.96
CA SER A 153 -2.68 -14.69 -8.56
C SER A 153 -4.02 -15.33 -8.22
N LYS A 154 -4.13 -15.81 -6.98
CA LYS A 154 -5.35 -16.40 -6.44
C LYS A 154 -5.85 -15.56 -5.27
N ASN A 155 -7.17 -15.51 -5.10
CA ASN A 155 -7.73 -14.93 -3.89
C ASN A 155 -7.26 -15.73 -2.67
N SER A 156 -6.95 -15.01 -1.60
CA SER A 156 -6.53 -15.61 -0.33
C SER A 156 -7.75 -16.10 0.45
N ASP A 157 -7.68 -17.32 0.97
CA ASP A 157 -8.67 -17.87 1.93
C ASP A 157 -8.45 -17.35 3.36
N GLU A 158 -7.48 -16.45 3.56
CA GLU A 158 -7.18 -15.87 4.87
C GLU A 158 -8.29 -14.93 5.37
N ASP A 159 -9.04 -15.39 6.37
CA ASP A 159 -10.12 -14.62 6.99
C ASP A 159 -9.65 -13.27 7.56
N ASP A 160 -8.42 -13.22 8.08
CA ASP A 160 -7.84 -11.99 8.60
C ASP A 160 -7.69 -10.91 7.52
N PHE A 161 -7.66 -11.24 6.22
CA PHE A 161 -7.56 -10.27 5.12
C PHE A 161 -8.89 -9.90 4.49
N ARG A 162 -10.01 -10.46 4.96
CA ARG A 162 -11.34 -10.08 4.48
C ARG A 162 -11.64 -8.61 4.78
N ILE A 163 -12.48 -8.03 3.92
CA ILE A 163 -12.98 -6.67 4.05
C ILE A 163 -13.72 -6.51 5.38
N ARG A 164 -13.50 -5.37 6.04
CA ARG A 164 -14.16 -5.02 7.31
C ARG A 164 -14.75 -3.61 7.21
N HIS A 165 -15.81 -3.37 7.99
CA HIS A 165 -16.46 -2.07 8.13
C HIS A 165 -16.99 -1.47 6.80
N GLY A 166 -17.25 -2.30 5.78
CA GLY A 166 -17.84 -1.88 4.51
C GLY A 166 -16.96 -0.92 3.69
N LEU A 167 -15.64 -0.94 3.90
CA LEU A 167 -14.73 0.00 3.22
C LEU A 167 -14.64 -0.20 1.69
N ASP A 168 -15.05 -1.36 1.19
CA ASP A 168 -15.16 -1.70 -0.23
C ASP A 168 -16.35 -1.05 -0.94
N THR A 169 -17.37 -0.63 -0.17
CA THR A 169 -18.61 -0.04 -0.67
C THR A 169 -18.86 1.37 -0.14
N ALA A 170 -17.94 1.89 0.67
CA ALA A 170 -18.09 3.17 1.35
C ALA A 170 -18.02 4.36 0.38
N ASN A 171 -18.83 5.39 0.65
CA ASN A 171 -18.80 6.66 -0.07
C ASN A 171 -17.82 7.63 0.59
N LEU A 172 -17.03 8.36 -0.21
CA LEU A 172 -16.07 9.37 0.29
C LEU A 172 -16.72 10.43 1.17
N VAL A 173 -17.95 10.86 0.90
CA VAL A 173 -18.66 11.84 1.74
C VAL A 173 -18.88 11.30 3.16
N ASP A 174 -19.24 10.03 3.27
CA ASP A 174 -19.53 9.41 4.56
C ASP A 174 -18.22 9.17 5.32
N LEU A 175 -17.17 8.72 4.62
CA LEU A 175 -15.82 8.57 5.17
C LEU A 175 -15.22 9.91 5.64
N PHE A 176 -15.45 10.99 4.89
CA PHE A 176 -15.02 12.34 5.25
C PHE A 176 -15.80 12.91 6.43
N SER A 177 -16.97 12.33 6.74
CA SER A 177 -17.82 12.73 7.85
C SER A 177 -17.46 12.03 9.17
N TRP A 178 -16.61 10.99 9.12
CA TRP A 178 -16.11 10.34 10.34
C TRP A 178 -15.46 11.35 11.28
N THR A 179 -15.59 11.08 12.57
CA THR A 179 -14.81 11.68 13.65
C THR A 179 -13.49 10.94 13.80
N GLU A 180 -12.56 11.53 14.55
CA GLU A 180 -11.31 10.83 14.87
C GLU A 180 -11.56 9.53 15.63
N VAL A 181 -12.51 9.53 16.57
CA VAL A 181 -12.90 8.33 17.34
C VAL A 181 -13.39 7.22 16.40
N GLU A 182 -14.27 7.55 15.45
CA GLU A 182 -14.75 6.57 14.45
C GLU A 182 -13.63 6.06 13.56
N PHE A 183 -12.72 6.93 13.09
CA PHE A 183 -11.55 6.51 12.34
C PHE A 183 -10.69 5.53 13.15
N GLN A 184 -10.38 5.85 14.40
CA GLN A 184 -9.53 5.03 15.26
C GLN A 184 -10.12 3.64 15.54
N GLU A 185 -11.44 3.57 15.72
CA GLU A 185 -12.15 2.31 15.99
C GLU A 185 -12.33 1.48 14.71
N ARG A 186 -12.81 2.09 13.61
CA ARG A 186 -13.07 1.38 12.35
C ARG A 186 -11.79 0.96 11.60
N THR A 187 -10.67 1.64 11.83
CA THR A 187 -9.37 1.23 11.25
C THR A 187 -8.53 0.39 12.21
N LYS A 188 -9.04 0.03 13.39
CA LYS A 188 -8.31 -0.74 14.39
C LYS A 188 -7.81 -2.08 13.84
N GLY A 189 -6.50 -2.27 13.96
CA GLY A 189 -5.82 -3.45 13.43
C GLY A 189 -5.89 -3.55 11.90
N SER A 190 -6.03 -2.43 11.18
CA SER A 190 -5.80 -2.29 9.75
C SER A 190 -4.52 -1.47 9.51
N ALA A 191 -3.82 -1.72 8.40
CA ALA A 191 -2.66 -0.91 8.00
C ALA A 191 -3.04 0.57 7.73
N ILE A 192 -4.30 0.83 7.36
CA ILE A 192 -4.84 2.18 7.12
C ILE A 192 -4.64 3.09 8.34
N LYS A 193 -4.76 2.55 9.56
CA LYS A 193 -4.62 3.32 10.81
C LYS A 193 -3.31 4.09 10.89
N ARG A 194 -2.25 3.58 10.24
CA ARG A 194 -0.90 4.16 10.24
C ARG A 194 -0.84 5.56 9.64
N ILE A 195 -1.72 5.92 8.70
CA ILE A 195 -1.64 7.27 8.09
C ILE A 195 -2.08 8.37 9.06
N GLY A 196 -2.87 8.02 10.07
CA GLY A 196 -3.48 8.98 10.99
C GLY A 196 -4.70 9.70 10.41
N TYR A 197 -5.53 10.23 11.29
CA TYR A 197 -6.82 10.82 10.92
C TYR A 197 -6.69 12.10 10.06
N GLU A 198 -5.64 12.90 10.30
CA GLU A 198 -5.38 14.10 9.49
C GLU A 198 -5.07 13.75 8.02
N CYS A 199 -4.17 12.79 7.77
CA CYS A 199 -3.87 12.33 6.40
C CYS A 199 -5.06 11.61 5.76
N TRP A 200 -5.88 10.91 6.54
CA TRP A 200 -7.14 10.32 6.08
C TRP A 200 -8.07 11.39 5.50
N LEU A 201 -8.32 12.47 6.25
CA LEU A 201 -9.12 13.59 5.76
C LEU A 201 -8.47 14.27 4.56
N ARG A 202 -7.16 14.54 4.61
CA ARG A 202 -6.40 15.13 3.49
C ARG A 202 -6.61 14.35 2.19
N ASN A 203 -6.46 13.03 2.24
CA ASN A 203 -6.58 12.17 1.06
C ASN A 203 -8.02 12.13 0.53
N ILE A 204 -9.01 12.09 1.42
CA ILE A 204 -10.41 12.11 1.02
C ILE A 204 -10.82 13.47 0.44
N ALA A 205 -10.29 14.58 0.95
CA ALA A 205 -10.53 15.90 0.36
C ALA A 205 -10.06 15.94 -1.11
N VAL A 206 -8.91 15.35 -1.41
CA VAL A 206 -8.46 15.18 -2.81
C VAL A 206 -9.46 14.34 -3.62
N GLY A 207 -9.90 13.20 -3.07
CA GLY A 207 -10.90 12.34 -3.73
C GLY A 207 -12.23 13.04 -3.98
N LEU A 208 -12.69 13.89 -3.05
CA LEU A 208 -13.90 14.69 -3.18
C LEU A 208 -13.74 15.79 -4.25
N GLY A 209 -12.59 16.45 -4.32
CA GLY A 209 -12.30 17.42 -5.39
C GLY A 209 -12.26 16.80 -6.79
N ASN A 210 -11.95 15.50 -6.88
CA ASN A 210 -12.00 14.74 -8.14
C ASN A 210 -13.40 14.15 -8.44
N ALA A 211 -14.34 14.23 -7.50
CA ALA A 211 -15.67 13.68 -7.68
C ALA A 211 -16.55 14.58 -8.57
N PRO A 212 -17.61 14.04 -9.21
CA PRO A 212 -18.60 14.86 -9.88
C PRO A 212 -19.21 15.91 -8.94
N THR A 213 -19.36 17.13 -9.44
CA THR A 213 -19.92 18.24 -8.66
C THR A 213 -21.34 17.94 -8.19
N SER A 214 -21.56 18.04 -6.88
CA SER A 214 -22.89 17.91 -6.28
C SER A 214 -23.01 18.76 -5.02
N LYS A 215 -24.26 19.16 -4.69
CA LYS A 215 -24.54 19.89 -3.44
C LYS A 215 -24.06 19.12 -2.20
N LYS A 216 -24.18 17.78 -2.22
CA LYS A 216 -23.73 16.91 -1.12
C LYS A 216 -22.22 17.04 -0.90
N VAL A 217 -21.42 16.93 -1.96
CA VAL A 217 -19.94 17.06 -1.88
C VAL A 217 -19.54 18.46 -1.39
N ILE A 218 -20.07 19.52 -1.99
CA ILE A 218 -19.73 20.91 -1.61
C ILE A 218 -20.09 21.19 -0.14
N ASN A 219 -21.28 20.78 0.31
CA ASN A 219 -21.71 21.00 1.68
C ASN A 219 -20.85 20.22 2.68
N THR A 220 -20.47 18.98 2.34
CA THR A 220 -19.58 18.16 3.16
C THR A 220 -18.18 18.79 3.30
N LEU A 221 -17.61 19.29 2.21
CA LEU A 221 -16.33 20.01 2.22
C LEU A 221 -16.41 21.27 3.09
N LYS A 222 -17.42 22.12 2.87
CA LYS A 222 -17.62 23.37 3.63
C LYS A 222 -17.82 23.11 5.13
N LYS A 223 -18.65 22.12 5.50
CA LYS A 223 -18.93 21.79 6.90
C LYS A 223 -17.66 21.42 7.68
N ARG A 224 -16.66 20.83 7.01
CA ARG A 224 -15.41 20.40 7.65
C ARG A 224 -14.37 21.52 7.75
N GLN A 225 -14.46 22.55 6.92
CA GLN A 225 -13.44 23.60 6.78
C GLN A 225 -13.12 24.30 8.11
N ASP A 226 -14.15 24.64 8.90
CA ASP A 226 -13.99 25.41 10.15
C ASP A 226 -13.24 24.66 11.27
N ASN A 227 -13.25 23.32 11.24
CA ASN A 227 -12.65 22.46 12.28
C ASN A 227 -11.49 21.62 11.73
N SER A 228 -10.85 22.10 10.67
CA SER A 228 -9.74 21.41 10.00
C SER A 228 -8.39 22.03 10.37
N SER A 229 -7.36 21.20 10.42
CA SER A 229 -5.99 21.70 10.48
C SER A 229 -5.62 22.46 9.20
N ALA A 230 -4.57 23.28 9.25
CA ALA A 230 -4.11 24.03 8.08
C ALA A 230 -3.82 23.11 6.87
N LEU A 231 -3.31 21.90 7.13
CA LEU A 231 -3.07 20.90 6.09
C LEU A 231 -4.37 20.47 5.41
N VAL A 232 -5.38 20.08 6.20
CA VAL A 232 -6.66 19.61 5.66
C VAL A 232 -7.43 20.76 4.99
N SER A 233 -7.43 21.95 5.58
CA SER A 233 -8.09 23.14 5.03
C SER A 233 -7.58 23.50 3.64
N GLU A 234 -6.27 23.47 3.40
CA GLU A 234 -5.70 23.71 2.07
C GLU A 234 -6.24 22.72 1.01
N HIS A 235 -6.39 21.45 1.38
CA HIS A 235 -6.90 20.43 0.46
C HIS A 235 -8.41 20.56 0.26
N ILE A 236 -9.16 20.99 1.28
CA ILE A 236 -10.58 21.34 1.16
C ILE A 236 -10.77 22.52 0.21
N GLU A 237 -9.98 23.57 0.35
CA GLU A 237 -10.04 24.75 -0.53
C GLU A 237 -9.74 24.39 -1.98
N TRP A 238 -8.70 23.57 -2.21
CA TRP A 238 -8.41 23.04 -3.55
C TRP A 238 -9.58 22.24 -4.10
N ALA A 239 -10.21 21.38 -3.29
CA ALA A 239 -11.34 20.56 -3.69
C ALA A 239 -12.55 21.43 -4.05
N LEU A 240 -12.87 22.43 -3.23
CA LEU A 240 -13.96 23.39 -3.51
C LEU A 240 -13.74 24.14 -4.83
N ARG A 241 -12.50 24.52 -5.16
CA ARG A 241 -12.17 25.15 -6.45
C ARG A 241 -12.42 24.25 -7.66
N GLN A 242 -12.43 22.91 -7.49
CA GLN A 242 -12.76 21.99 -8.60
C GLN A 242 -14.28 21.92 -8.88
N HIS A 243 -15.11 22.51 -8.01
CA HIS A 243 -16.57 22.50 -8.12
C HIS A 243 -17.16 23.87 -8.47
N CYS A 244 -16.31 24.86 -8.75
CA CYS A 244 -16.69 26.21 -9.17
C CYS A 244 -16.89 26.30 -10.68
#